data_AF-A0A3C1DJ78-F1
#
_entry.id   AF-A0A3C1DJ78-F1
#
_cell.length_a   1.000
_cell.length_b   1.000
_cell.length_c   1.000
_cell.angle_alpha   90.00
_cell.angle_beta   90.00
_cell.angle_gamma   90.00
#
_symmetry.space_group_name_H-M   'P 1'
#
loop_
_entity.id
_entity.type
_entity.pdbx_description
1 polymer ?
#
loop_
_entity_poly.entity_id
_entity_poly.type
_entity_poly.pdbx_seq_one_letter_code
_entity_poly.pdbx_strand_id
1 'polypeptide(L)' 'RVIYTTNAIESLHMRLRKTIKSRSHFPSDEAAIKLLSLALQNQHGHTTRSAHAWREAMNQFAIINGDRFTRRAS' A
#
# COMPACT_ATOMS: atom_id res chain seq x y z
N ARG A 1 7.85 2.71 15.89
CA ARG A 1 8.56 2.09 14.74
C ARG A 1 7.54 1.85 13.60
N VAL A 2 7.43 2.75 12.62
CA VAL A 2 6.60 2.66 11.39
C VAL A 2 7.15 1.78 10.24
N ILE A 3 8.44 1.85 9.86
CA ILE A 3 9.03 1.16 8.67
C ILE A 3 9.90 -0.04 9.09
N TYR A 4 9.36 -0.99 9.85
CA TYR A 4 10.19 -2.07 10.42
C TYR A 4 9.52 -3.43 10.33
N THR A 5 8.38 -3.50 9.65
CA THR A 5 7.66 -4.76 9.44
C THR A 5 7.31 -4.90 7.96
N THR A 6 7.60 -6.08 7.43
CA THR A 6 7.18 -6.53 6.09
C THR A 6 5.68 -6.82 6.02
N ASN A 7 4.96 -6.74 7.16
CA ASN A 7 3.52 -6.99 7.29
C ASN A 7 2.67 -6.33 6.20
N ALA A 8 3.00 -5.10 5.77
CA ALA A 8 2.25 -4.43 4.71
C ALA A 8 2.37 -5.19 3.38
N ILE A 9 3.61 -5.50 2.97
CA ILE A 9 3.94 -6.23 1.74
C ILE A 9 3.46 -7.69 1.82
N GLU A 10 3.64 -8.35 2.97
CA GLU A 10 3.15 -9.70 3.20
C GLU A 10 1.62 -9.77 3.13
N SER A 11 0.92 -8.81 3.74
CA SER A 11 -0.55 -8.75 3.70
C SER A 11 -1.08 -8.47 2.29
N LEU A 12 -0.31 -7.77 1.47
CA LEU A 12 -0.59 -7.56 0.05
C LEU A 12 -0.41 -8.86 -0.74
N HIS A 13 0.75 -9.51 -0.60
CA HIS A 13 1.03 -10.80 -1.23
C HIS A 13 0.01 -11.87 -0.87
N MET A 14 -0.39 -11.96 0.41
CA MET A 14 -1.41 -12.89 0.87
C MET A 14 -2.76 -12.67 0.18
N ARG A 15 -3.16 -11.41 0.00
CA ARG A 15 -4.41 -11.06 -0.70
C ARG A 15 -4.34 -11.37 -2.18
N LEU A 16 -3.25 -11.01 -2.86
CA LEU A 16 -3.06 -11.32 -4.28
C LEU A 16 -3.11 -12.84 -4.51
N ARG A 17 -2.42 -13.63 -3.69
CA ARG A 17 -2.47 -15.10 -3.76
C ARG A 17 -3.89 -15.63 -3.56
N LYS A 18 -4.66 -15.06 -2.61
CA LYS A 18 -6.06 -15.47 -2.38
C LYS A 18 -6.94 -15.20 -3.61
N THR A 19 -6.78 -14.05 -4.25
CA THR A 19 -7.54 -13.67 -5.45
C THR A 19 -7.19 -14.55 -6.64
N ILE A 20 -5.92 -14.91 -6.82
CA ILE A 20 -5.47 -15.81 -7.90
C ILE A 20 -5.93 -17.24 -7.62
N LYS A 21 -5.85 -17.72 -6.38
CA LYS A 21 -6.22 -19.09 -6.01
C LYS A 21 -7.70 -19.42 -6.32
N SER A 22 -8.60 -18.43 -6.28
CA SER A 22 -10.01 -18.64 -6.64
C SER A 22 -10.27 -18.72 -8.15
N ARG A 23 -9.30 -18.35 -9.00
CA ARG A 23 -9.40 -18.42 -10.46
C ARG A 23 -8.08 -18.92 -11.06
N SER A 24 -7.92 -20.24 -11.18
CA SER A 24 -6.70 -20.84 -11.74
C SER A 24 -6.60 -20.78 -13.26
N HIS A 25 -7.73 -20.58 -13.96
CA HIS A 25 -7.77 -20.48 -15.42
C HIS A 25 -8.24 -19.09 -15.84
N PHE A 26 -7.41 -18.41 -16.62
CA PHE A 26 -7.71 -17.12 -17.22
C PHE A 26 -7.80 -17.26 -18.74
N PRO A 27 -8.77 -16.60 -19.38
CA PRO A 27 -8.93 -16.65 -20.83
C PRO A 27 -7.85 -15.85 -21.58
N SER A 28 -7.15 -14.92 -20.90
CA SER A 28 -6.00 -14.17 -21.42
C SER A 28 -5.19 -13.55 -20.28
N ASP A 29 -3.96 -13.14 -20.57
CA ASP A 29 -3.10 -12.42 -19.63
C ASP A 29 -3.71 -11.08 -19.20
N GLU A 30 -4.41 -10.40 -20.14
CA GLU A 30 -5.12 -9.15 -19.86
C GLU A 30 -6.23 -9.34 -18.81
N ALA A 31 -6.94 -10.47 -18.85
CA ALA A 31 -7.96 -10.79 -17.86
C ALA A 31 -7.35 -11.01 -16.47
N ALA A 32 -6.17 -11.65 -16.40
CA ALA A 32 -5.43 -11.83 -15.15
C ALA A 32 -4.94 -10.48 -14.59
N ILE A 33 -4.37 -9.62 -15.44
CA ILE A 33 -3.90 -8.27 -15.06
C ILE A 33 -5.06 -7.42 -14.56
N LYS A 34 -6.21 -7.43 -15.25
CA LYS A 34 -7.41 -6.68 -14.85
C LYS A 34 -7.97 -7.16 -13.51
N LEU A 35 -7.91 -8.46 -13.23
CA LEU A 35 -8.33 -9.01 -11.94
C LEU A 35 -7.40 -8.54 -10.81
N LEU A 36 -6.08 -8.53 -11.03
CA LEU A 36 -5.12 -8.00 -10.06
C LEU A 36 -5.30 -6.50 -9.83
N SER A 37 -5.52 -5.72 -10.90
CA SER A 37 -5.77 -4.28 -10.76
C SER A 37 -7.04 -3.98 -9.98
N LEU A 38 -8.12 -4.73 -10.22
CA LEU A 38 -9.37 -4.60 -9.46
C LEU A 38 -9.19 -5.03 -8.00
N ALA A 39 -8.44 -6.10 -7.74
CA ALA A 39 -8.14 -6.54 -6.39
C ALA A 39 -7.40 -5.46 -5.60
N LEU A 40 -6.44 -4.76 -6.22
CA LEU A 40 -5.74 -3.62 -5.63
C LEU A 40 -6.68 -2.42 -5.42
N GLN A 41 -7.50 -2.09 -6.42
CA GLN A 41 -8.43 -0.95 -6.35
C GLN A 41 -9.49 -1.13 -5.25
N ASN A 42 -9.99 -2.33 -5.06
CA ASN A 42 -10.98 -2.63 -4.02
C ASN A 42 -10.40 -2.53 -2.59
N GLN A 43 -9.07 -2.48 -2.41
CA GLN A 43 -8.47 -2.31 -1.09
C GLN A 43 -8.57 -0.88 -0.53
N HIS A 44 -8.82 0.12 -1.37
CA HIS A 44 -8.88 1.53 -0.96
C HIS A 44 -10.07 1.85 -0.04
N GLY A 45 -11.00 0.91 0.18
CA GLY A 45 -12.15 1.07 1.07
C GLY A 45 -11.89 0.74 2.55
N HIS A 46 -10.72 0.20 2.90
CA HIS A 46 -10.39 -0.11 4.29
C HIS A 46 -9.51 0.98 4.89
N THR A 47 -10.07 1.81 5.76
CA THR A 47 -9.30 2.76 6.58
C THR A 47 -8.19 2.00 7.30
N THR A 48 -6.96 2.20 6.84
CA THR A 48 -5.77 1.67 7.51
C THR A 48 -5.71 2.35 8.88
N ARG A 49 -5.75 1.57 9.96
CA ARG A 49 -5.46 2.09 11.31
C ARG A 49 -4.15 2.88 11.21
N SER A 50 -4.17 4.15 11.59
CA SER A 50 -2.98 5.01 11.55
C SER A 50 -1.82 4.24 12.19
N ALA A 51 -0.73 4.07 11.44
CA ALA A 51 0.42 3.31 11.94
C ALA A 51 0.82 3.85 13.32
N HIS A 52 0.97 2.96 14.31
CA HIS A 52 1.39 3.38 15.64
C HIS A 52 2.69 4.20 15.54
N ALA A 53 2.69 5.39 16.14
CA ALA A 53 3.76 6.39 16.05
C ALA A 53 3.96 7.08 14.68
N TRP A 54 2.97 7.05 13.77
CA TRP A 54 3.03 7.81 12.51
C TRP A 54 3.31 9.29 12.73
N ARG A 55 2.67 9.91 13.72
CA ARG A 55 2.87 11.33 14.06
C ARG A 55 4.30 11.65 14.46
N GLU A 56 4.93 10.76 15.23
CA GLU A 56 6.32 10.94 15.67
C GLU A 56 7.31 10.72 14.51
N ALA A 57 7.07 9.71 13.67
CA ALA A 57 7.86 9.48 12.46
C ALA A 57 7.76 10.67 11.48
N MET A 58 6.57 11.26 11.33
CA MET A 58 6.37 12.45 10.50
C MET A 58 7.16 13.66 10.99
N ASN A 59 7.27 13.87 12.31
CA ASN A 59 8.11 14.93 12.86
C ASN A 59 9.59 14.71 12.52
N GLN A 60 10.07 13.45 12.59
CA GLN A 60 11.45 13.11 12.18
C GLN A 60 11.66 13.34 10.68
N PHE A 61 10.69 12.96 9.83
CA PHE A 61 10.77 13.21 8.39
C PHE A 61 10.80 14.70 8.05
N ALA A 62 10.03 15.52 8.78
CA ALA A 62 10.00 16.97 8.61
C ALA A 62 11.33 17.64 9.01
N ILE A 63 12.03 17.11 10.02
CA ILE A 63 13.37 17.59 10.39
C ILE A 63 14.40 17.21 9.31
N ILE A 64 14.37 15.97 8.82
CA ILE A 64 15.37 15.46 7.86
C ILE A 64 15.14 16.01 6.44
N ASN A 65 13.89 16.21 6.03
CA ASN A 65 13.51 16.58 4.65
C ASN A 65 12.66 17.86 4.61
N GLY A 66 12.90 18.81 5.51
CA GLY A 66 12.04 19.99 5.69
C GLY A 66 11.85 20.84 4.42
N ASP A 67 12.80 20.81 3.50
CA ASP A 67 12.75 21.42 2.16
C ASP A 67 11.63 20.84 1.28
N ARG A 68 11.24 19.58 1.48
CA ARG A 68 10.14 18.90 0.76
C ARG A 68 8.79 19.08 1.43
N PHE A 69 8.75 19.52 2.69
CA PHE A 69 7.53 19.76 3.47
C PHE A 69 7.05 21.21 3.44
N THR A 70 7.91 22.14 3.05
CA THR A 70 7.54 23.54 2.84
C THR A 70 7.15 23.73 1.38
N ARG A 71 5.85 23.99 1.12
CA ARG A 71 5.43 24.46 -0.20
C ARG A 71 6.20 25.75 -0.46
N ARG A 72 7.10 25.77 -1.45
CA ARG A 72 7.74 27.03 -1.89
C ARG A 72 6.61 28.03 -2.09
N ALA A 73 6.60 29.09 -1.28
CA ALA A 73 5.78 30.24 -1.55
C ALA A 73 6.36 30.85 -2.84
N SER A 74 5.63 30.67 -3.94
CA SER A 74 5.84 31.42 -5.17
C SER A 74 5.50 32.88 -4.96
#